data_AF-A0AAD7NK42-F1
#
_entry.id   AF-A0AAD7NK42-F1
#
_cell.length_a   1.000
_cell.length_b   1.000
_cell.length_c   1.000
_cell.angle_alpha   90.00
_cell.angle_beta   90.00
_cell.angle_gamma   90.00
#
_symmetry.space_group_name_H-M   'P 1'
#
loop_
_entity.id
_entity.type
_entity.pdbx_description
1 polymer ?
#
loop_
_entity_poly.entity_id
_entity_poly.type
_entity_poly.pdbx_seq_one_letter_code
_entity_poly.pdbx_strand_id
1 'polypeptide(L)'
;MLYDDGLPLGSPAPLASPVLLASPVLLASPISLAPPRLDELAMRSVAPNLADALASPSQPRLLSLPSSPPRSLAPFDTAPDPRRTAALSLPPKQARKPRIRVDLQARTYEGLLRATMDKSRESYGVGLLRFHQFCDRCSIPERDCMPADRLLLAAFVADAVGTLSGKGIRNWLNGLCLWHLFNDAAWHGDEGRLPSLKKAADRTGVPFKRPPRGPITKAHLRAIRASLDLTSGFGVGMVTGFYRLYVITTWSSTFGAEIGNTAVSSSKMSAQTRGSETRGFRTTFRGPVTYFSTVLAIFGLKKFAESSSTSPLHKTRGFTRDHPYFGAATWSNATACFWGCRRLGELVISSPSKFSLEHDTTRNTCTSFSCVNAHDVVSFHIVWTKTTTILGADCVLTTTMGDDADLCPVWAFRNHLAVNHSPPTSTPLFAYREHDSWCVLTKDLFRRTTSATFGTAGLENVFGHSYRIGGSVELLLAGVEPEVIMKLGGWTSLCFLIYWRRLEQILPQRITAAWAARIQAFASTHNHSYDTLALNFEDD
;
A
#
# COMPACT_ATOMS: atom_id res chain seq x y z
N MET A 1 31.48 15.07 28.96
CA MET A 1 30.99 14.89 30.34
C MET A 1 29.95 13.79 30.25
N LEU A 2 30.35 12.54 30.49
CA LEU A 2 30.30 11.86 31.81
C LEU A 2 28.83 11.58 32.18
N TYR A 3 28.40 10.33 32.40
CA TYR A 3 29.17 9.14 32.82
C TYR A 3 29.33 8.01 31.79
N ASP A 4 30.26 7.12 32.10
CA ASP A 4 30.47 5.76 31.57
C ASP A 4 30.74 4.83 32.79
N ASP A 5 31.19 3.59 32.57
CA ASP A 5 31.44 2.48 33.53
C ASP A 5 30.18 1.66 33.95
N GLY A 6 30.20 0.31 33.99
CA GLY A 6 31.25 -0.59 33.52
C GLY A 6 31.16 -2.07 33.96
N LEU A 7 30.36 -2.90 33.24
CA LEU A 7 30.49 -4.38 33.16
C LEU A 7 30.25 -5.18 34.49
N PRO A 8 30.26 -6.55 34.54
CA PRO A 8 30.62 -7.56 33.52
C PRO A 8 29.54 -8.60 33.15
N LEU A 9 29.92 -9.56 32.29
CA LEU A 9 29.08 -10.63 31.73
C LEU A 9 28.80 -11.78 32.73
N GLY A 10 27.67 -12.45 32.54
CA GLY A 10 27.38 -13.79 33.06
C GLY A 10 26.81 -14.71 31.96
N SER A 11 27.27 -15.96 31.91
CA SER A 11 26.85 -16.99 30.93
C SER A 11 25.53 -17.67 31.33
N PRO A 12 24.78 -18.28 30.38
CA PRO A 12 23.41 -18.73 30.62
C PRO A 12 23.31 -20.06 31.38
N ALA A 13 22.23 -20.18 32.17
CA ALA A 13 21.79 -21.43 32.83
C ALA A 13 20.51 -21.98 32.14
N PRO A 14 20.19 -23.29 32.28
CA PRO A 14 19.35 -24.00 31.31
C PRO A 14 17.82 -23.91 31.52
N LEU A 15 17.10 -24.38 30.49
CA LEU A 15 15.65 -24.49 30.42
C LEU A 15 15.03 -25.30 31.58
N ALA A 16 13.99 -24.74 32.20
CA ALA A 16 13.05 -25.49 33.04
C ALA A 16 11.78 -25.82 32.23
N SER A 17 11.37 -27.09 32.23
CA SER A 17 10.19 -27.56 31.49
C SER A 17 8.88 -27.18 32.21
N PRO A 18 7.84 -26.69 31.51
CA PRO A 18 6.52 -26.52 32.11
C PRO A 18 5.86 -27.88 32.33
N VAL A 19 5.41 -28.13 33.56
CA VAL A 19 4.74 -29.39 33.96
C VAL A 19 3.31 -29.46 33.41
N LEU A 20 2.92 -30.63 32.93
CA LEU A 20 1.55 -30.93 32.51
C LEU A 20 0.58 -30.87 33.71
N LEU A 21 -0.43 -29.99 33.63
CA LEU A 21 -1.65 -30.07 34.43
C LEU A 21 -2.81 -30.48 33.54
N ALA A 22 -3.16 -31.77 33.58
CA ALA A 22 -4.29 -32.34 32.88
C ALA A 22 -5.48 -32.53 33.83
N SER A 23 -6.67 -32.11 33.42
CA SER A 23 -7.96 -32.56 33.96
C SER A 23 -9.07 -32.36 32.91
N PRO A 24 -10.14 -33.16 32.94
CA PRO A 24 -10.78 -33.59 31.70
C PRO A 24 -12.00 -32.76 31.25
N VAL A 25 -12.24 -32.75 29.94
CA VAL A 25 -13.54 -32.41 29.35
C VAL A 25 -14.41 -33.66 29.32
N LEU A 26 -15.63 -33.58 29.86
CA LEU A 26 -16.62 -34.66 29.78
C LEU A 26 -17.24 -34.75 28.38
N LEU A 27 -17.45 -35.97 27.90
CA LEU A 27 -18.18 -36.24 26.66
C LEU A 27 -19.69 -35.97 26.84
N ALA A 28 -20.31 -35.42 25.79
CA ALA A 28 -21.72 -35.60 25.50
C ALA A 28 -21.87 -35.79 23.98
N SER A 29 -22.56 -36.87 23.58
CA SER A 29 -22.72 -37.30 22.18
C SER A 29 -23.88 -36.55 21.48
N PRO A 30 -23.95 -36.53 20.14
CA PRO A 30 -24.76 -35.55 19.41
C PRO A 30 -26.25 -35.91 19.32
N ILE A 31 -27.09 -34.88 19.19
CA ILE A 31 -28.50 -35.00 18.78
C ILE A 31 -28.62 -34.46 17.35
N SER A 32 -29.13 -35.29 16.44
CA SER A 32 -29.45 -34.92 15.06
C SER A 32 -30.76 -34.14 14.98
N LEU A 33 -30.81 -33.09 14.17
CA LEU A 33 -32.03 -32.35 13.84
C LEU A 33 -31.99 -31.88 12.38
N ALA A 34 -32.98 -32.32 11.60
CA ALA A 34 -33.11 -32.01 10.18
C ALA A 34 -33.79 -30.63 9.95
N PRO A 35 -33.60 -29.98 8.78
CA PRO A 35 -34.22 -28.70 8.48
C PRO A 35 -35.73 -28.84 8.17
N PRO A 36 -36.59 -27.89 8.61
CA PRO A 36 -38.00 -27.84 8.22
C PRO A 36 -38.16 -27.34 6.78
N ARG A 37 -39.30 -27.70 6.16
CA ARG A 37 -39.68 -27.29 4.79
C ARG A 37 -40.43 -25.94 4.79
N LEU A 38 -40.62 -25.40 3.59
CA LEU A 38 -41.42 -24.21 3.29
C LEU A 38 -42.93 -24.52 3.18
N ASP A 39 -43.71 -23.45 2.98
CA ASP A 39 -45.14 -23.38 2.70
C ASP A 39 -46.07 -23.62 3.92
N GLU A 40 -47.22 -22.92 4.09
CA GLU A 40 -47.96 -22.05 3.16
C GLU A 40 -48.75 -20.90 3.87
N LEU A 41 -49.23 -19.93 3.06
CA LEU A 41 -50.41 -19.05 3.26
C LEU A 41 -50.50 -17.94 4.37
N ALA A 42 -50.46 -16.69 3.86
CA ALA A 42 -51.52 -15.65 3.98
C ALA A 42 -51.59 -14.63 5.16
N MET A 43 -51.38 -13.36 4.78
CA MET A 43 -52.21 -12.19 5.11
C MET A 43 -52.64 -11.89 6.57
N ARG A 44 -51.99 -10.88 7.19
CA ARG A 44 -52.68 -9.66 7.67
C ARG A 44 -51.71 -8.51 7.97
N SER A 45 -52.04 -7.32 7.49
CA SER A 45 -51.33 -6.07 7.77
C SER A 45 -52.18 -5.18 8.68
N VAL A 46 -51.62 -4.74 9.81
CA VAL A 46 -52.13 -3.62 10.61
C VAL A 46 -50.94 -2.87 11.22
N ALA A 47 -50.91 -1.54 11.04
CA ALA A 47 -50.05 -0.64 11.81
C ALA A 47 -50.94 0.47 12.43
N PRO A 48 -50.73 0.88 13.70
CA PRO A 48 -51.44 2.01 14.28
C PRO A 48 -50.75 3.34 13.89
N ASN A 49 -51.52 4.32 13.45
CA ASN A 49 -51.02 5.67 13.17
C ASN A 49 -50.86 6.49 14.47
N LEU A 50 -49.78 7.27 14.56
CA LEU A 50 -49.54 8.22 15.65
C LEU A 50 -49.95 9.64 15.21
N ALA A 51 -51.26 9.91 15.14
CA ALA A 51 -51.78 11.19 14.66
C ALA A 51 -53.17 11.53 15.23
N ASP A 52 -53.28 11.68 16.56
CA ASP A 52 -54.45 12.31 17.22
C ASP A 52 -54.11 12.69 18.69
N ALA A 53 -53.41 13.83 18.89
CA ALA A 53 -53.02 14.29 20.25
C ALA A 53 -52.64 15.79 20.35
N LEU A 54 -53.30 16.70 19.61
CA LEU A 54 -53.04 18.15 19.71
C LEU A 54 -54.34 18.98 19.78
N ALA A 55 -54.97 19.00 20.95
CA ALA A 55 -55.96 19.99 21.35
C ALA A 55 -55.85 20.31 22.85
N SER A 56 -56.18 21.55 23.23
CA SER A 56 -56.11 22.12 24.58
C SER A 56 -57.25 23.15 24.73
N PRO A 57 -57.51 23.80 25.89
CA PRO A 57 -57.05 23.54 27.27
C PRO A 57 -58.19 23.59 28.33
N SER A 58 -57.96 23.11 29.57
CA SER A 58 -58.75 23.56 30.74
C SER A 58 -58.14 23.21 32.12
N GLN A 59 -58.27 24.14 33.06
CA GLN A 59 -58.00 24.05 34.52
C GLN A 59 -59.10 24.89 35.24
N PRO A 60 -59.22 24.95 36.59
CA PRO A 60 -58.60 24.16 37.67
C PRO A 60 -59.61 23.64 38.72
N ARG A 61 -59.16 22.97 39.80
CA ARG A 61 -59.73 23.06 41.16
C ARG A 61 -58.75 22.58 42.25
N LEU A 62 -59.12 22.78 43.53
CA LEU A 62 -58.25 22.87 44.72
C LEU A 62 -58.51 21.74 45.76
N LEU A 63 -57.75 21.80 46.88
CA LEU A 63 -57.92 21.09 48.18
C LEU A 63 -57.31 19.67 48.26
N SER A 64 -56.78 19.18 49.40
CA SER A 64 -56.28 19.81 50.65
C SER A 64 -55.52 18.79 51.53
N LEU A 65 -54.60 19.25 52.40
CA LEU A 65 -53.92 18.44 53.44
C LEU A 65 -54.75 18.34 54.75
N PRO A 66 -54.65 17.20 55.46
CA PRO A 66 -54.23 17.18 56.89
C PRO A 66 -53.42 15.89 57.23
N SER A 67 -52.80 15.59 58.38
CA SER A 67 -52.28 16.25 59.59
C SER A 67 -51.75 15.11 60.52
N SER A 68 -50.62 15.27 61.21
CA SER A 68 -50.08 14.35 62.27
C SER A 68 -50.20 15.03 63.66
N PRO A 69 -49.47 14.69 64.76
CA PRO A 69 -48.70 13.49 65.17
C PRO A 69 -49.28 12.84 66.47
N PRO A 70 -48.73 12.92 67.72
CA PRO A 70 -47.41 12.53 68.28
C PRO A 70 -47.41 11.61 69.54
N ARG A 71 -46.34 10.83 69.79
CA ARG A 71 -45.70 10.50 71.11
C ARG A 71 -44.49 9.54 70.90
N SER A 72 -43.46 9.36 71.75
CA SER A 72 -42.78 10.13 72.85
C SER A 72 -41.93 9.11 73.67
N LEU A 73 -40.64 9.25 74.06
CA LEU A 73 -39.54 10.23 73.90
C LEU A 73 -38.36 9.56 73.09
N ALA A 74 -37.08 9.96 72.96
CA ALA A 74 -36.09 10.86 73.62
C ALA A 74 -35.57 10.40 75.03
N PRO A 75 -34.37 10.84 75.53
CA PRO A 75 -33.45 11.87 75.01
C PRO A 75 -31.93 11.52 74.99
N PHE A 76 -31.10 12.38 74.36
CA PHE A 76 -30.00 13.12 75.02
C PHE A 76 -29.35 14.16 74.06
N ASP A 77 -29.32 15.43 74.49
CA ASP A 77 -28.42 16.59 74.22
C ASP A 77 -27.69 16.79 72.86
N THR A 78 -27.53 17.99 72.29
CA THR A 78 -27.74 19.39 72.78
C THR A 78 -28.11 20.39 71.65
N ALA A 79 -28.62 21.58 72.00
CA ALA A 79 -28.99 22.74 71.13
C ALA A 79 -28.90 24.05 71.98
N PRO A 80 -29.24 25.31 71.53
CA PRO A 80 -29.76 25.84 70.24
C PRO A 80 -28.94 27.06 69.66
N ASP A 81 -28.93 27.42 68.35
CA ASP A 81 -29.87 28.28 67.53
C ASP A 81 -29.85 29.81 67.86
N PRO A 82 -30.35 30.80 67.05
CA PRO A 82 -30.64 30.90 65.60
C PRO A 82 -30.06 32.16 64.87
N ARG A 83 -30.44 32.33 63.58
CA ARG A 83 -30.53 33.59 62.77
C ARG A 83 -29.26 34.16 62.09
N ARG A 84 -29.11 33.94 60.77
CA ARG A 84 -29.46 34.94 59.72
C ARG A 84 -29.21 34.46 58.28
N THR A 85 -30.21 34.74 57.42
CA THR A 85 -30.15 34.92 55.95
C THR A 85 -29.29 33.96 55.11
N ALA A 86 -29.97 33.11 54.34
CA ALA A 86 -29.42 32.64 53.08
C ALA A 86 -29.12 33.85 52.16
N ALA A 87 -27.93 33.89 51.58
CA ALA A 87 -27.51 34.93 50.65
C ALA A 87 -26.83 34.28 49.44
N LEU A 88 -27.53 34.34 48.30
CA LEU A 88 -27.03 34.18 46.93
C LEU A 88 -25.81 33.26 46.76
N SER A 89 -26.07 32.00 46.43
CA SER A 89 -25.10 31.16 45.73
C SER A 89 -24.78 31.79 44.37
N LEU A 90 -23.74 32.65 44.35
CA LEU A 90 -23.19 33.19 43.11
C LEU A 90 -22.89 32.04 42.15
N PRO A 91 -23.17 32.18 40.84
CA PRO A 91 -22.66 31.22 39.87
C PRO A 91 -21.13 31.13 40.02
N PRO A 92 -20.51 29.95 39.87
CA PRO A 92 -19.09 29.77 40.09
C PRO A 92 -18.33 30.78 39.24
N LYS A 93 -17.60 31.70 39.90
CA LYS A 93 -16.84 32.78 39.23
C LYS A 93 -16.03 32.14 38.11
N GLN A 94 -16.33 32.51 36.86
CA GLN A 94 -15.70 31.92 35.68
C GLN A 94 -14.19 31.84 35.90
N ALA A 95 -13.67 30.60 36.00
CA ALA A 95 -12.28 30.37 36.32
C ALA A 95 -11.43 31.10 35.29
N ARG A 96 -10.69 32.13 35.74
CA ARG A 96 -9.96 33.04 34.84
C ARG A 96 -9.00 32.19 34.01
N LYS A 97 -9.26 32.02 32.70
CA LYS A 97 -8.40 31.24 31.80
C LYS A 97 -6.94 31.67 32.05
N PRO A 98 -6.00 30.75 32.29
CA PRO A 98 -4.64 31.11 32.66
C PRO A 98 -4.02 31.97 31.54
N ARG A 99 -3.31 33.04 31.91
CA ARG A 99 -2.58 33.88 30.95
C ARG A 99 -1.32 33.16 30.46
N ILE A 100 -1.53 32.19 29.57
CA ILE A 100 -0.46 31.54 28.80
C ILE A 100 0.20 32.60 27.91
N ARG A 101 1.53 32.54 27.74
CA ARG A 101 2.25 33.45 26.85
C ARG A 101 1.86 33.21 25.37
N VAL A 102 1.82 34.28 24.58
CA VAL A 102 1.41 34.23 23.16
C VAL A 102 2.27 33.27 22.32
N ASP A 103 3.57 33.16 22.61
CA ASP A 103 4.48 32.22 21.92
C ASP A 103 4.18 30.75 22.24
N LEU A 104 3.69 30.45 23.45
CA LEU A 104 3.24 29.11 23.81
C LEU A 104 1.86 28.78 23.20
N GLN A 105 0.98 29.77 23.07
CA GLN A 105 -0.29 29.63 22.34
C GLN A 105 -0.04 29.38 20.85
N ALA A 106 0.87 30.12 20.22
CA ALA A 106 1.28 29.90 18.83
C ALA A 106 1.86 28.48 18.61
N ARG A 107 2.76 28.02 19.50
CA ARG A 107 3.29 26.65 19.47
C ARG A 107 2.21 25.57 19.63
N THR A 108 1.17 25.84 20.42
CA THR A 108 0.02 24.93 20.55
C THR A 108 -0.77 24.83 19.24
N TYR A 109 -1.00 25.96 18.57
CA TYR A 109 -1.65 26.01 17.26
C TYR A 109 -0.81 25.33 16.16
N GLU A 110 0.51 25.55 16.14
CA GLU A 110 1.44 24.79 15.28
C GLU A 110 1.37 23.27 15.53
N GLY A 111 1.26 22.86 16.80
CA GLY A 111 1.10 21.46 17.17
C GLY A 111 -0.17 20.83 16.59
N LEU A 112 -1.30 21.54 16.70
CA LEU A 112 -2.59 21.12 16.11
C LEU A 112 -2.53 21.06 14.57
N LEU A 113 -1.84 22.02 13.93
CA LEU A 113 -1.60 21.97 12.48
C LEU A 113 -0.74 20.76 12.09
N ARG A 114 0.39 20.51 12.79
CA ARG A 114 1.28 19.36 12.54
C ARG A 114 0.59 18.02 12.79
N ALA A 115 -0.37 17.95 13.71
CA ALA A 115 -1.21 16.77 13.94
C ALA A 115 -2.15 16.44 12.76
N THR A 116 -2.31 17.34 11.77
CA THR A 116 -3.19 17.13 10.62
C THR A 116 -2.44 17.23 9.28
N MET A 117 -2.22 16.09 8.64
CA MET A 117 -1.75 16.01 7.25
C MET A 117 -2.66 16.82 6.30
N ASP A 118 -2.08 17.44 5.27
CA ASP A 118 -2.78 18.31 4.31
C ASP A 118 -3.99 17.62 3.66
N LYS A 119 -3.83 16.35 3.27
CA LYS A 119 -4.92 15.54 2.71
C LYS A 119 -6.05 15.24 3.70
N SER A 120 -5.75 15.25 5.00
CA SER A 120 -6.79 15.22 6.04
C SER A 120 -7.48 16.57 6.13
N ARG A 121 -6.74 17.69 6.13
CA ARG A 121 -7.30 19.06 6.10
C ARG A 121 -8.23 19.29 4.89
N GLU A 122 -7.83 18.87 3.68
CA GLU A 122 -8.70 18.82 2.49
C GLU A 122 -10.02 18.07 2.79
N SER A 123 -9.91 16.88 3.37
CA SER A 123 -11.05 16.00 3.67
C SER A 123 -11.95 16.55 4.80
N TYR A 124 -11.42 17.39 5.68
CA TYR A 124 -12.13 18.03 6.79
C TYR A 124 -12.82 19.34 6.38
N GLY A 125 -12.20 20.13 5.49
CA GLY A 125 -12.82 21.33 4.91
C GLY A 125 -14.12 21.01 4.15
N VAL A 126 -14.18 19.85 3.49
CA VAL A 126 -15.43 19.34 2.89
C VAL A 126 -16.53 19.09 3.94
N GLY A 127 -16.16 18.70 5.17
CA GLY A 127 -17.10 18.54 6.28
C GLY A 127 -17.74 19.86 6.71
N LEU A 128 -16.91 20.89 6.92
CA LEU A 128 -17.34 22.25 7.22
C LEU A 128 -18.24 22.81 6.11
N LEU A 129 -17.81 22.72 4.84
CA LEU A 129 -18.60 23.18 3.69
C LEU A 129 -19.99 22.54 3.64
N ARG A 130 -20.08 21.23 3.89
CA ARG A 130 -21.35 20.49 3.86
C ARG A 130 -22.27 20.80 5.04
N PHE A 131 -21.70 21.16 6.19
CA PHE A 131 -22.44 21.65 7.36
C PHE A 131 -22.98 23.06 7.14
N HIS A 132 -22.17 24.01 6.68
CA HIS A 132 -22.65 25.36 6.35
C HIS A 132 -23.74 25.30 5.26
N GLN A 133 -23.53 24.54 4.18
CA GLN A 133 -24.58 24.32 3.17
C GLN A 133 -25.88 23.73 3.73
N PHE A 134 -25.84 22.98 4.83
CA PHE A 134 -27.03 22.48 5.53
C PHE A 134 -27.68 23.59 6.36
N CYS A 135 -26.90 24.38 7.12
CA CYS A 135 -27.39 25.55 7.82
C CYS A 135 -28.07 26.56 6.88
N ASP A 136 -27.46 26.83 5.72
CA ASP A 136 -28.00 27.70 4.67
C ASP A 136 -29.37 27.21 4.18
N ARG A 137 -29.49 25.91 3.86
CA ARG A 137 -30.78 25.28 3.46
C ARG A 137 -31.83 25.38 4.56
N CYS A 138 -31.43 25.22 5.82
CA CYS A 138 -32.31 25.31 6.98
C CYS A 138 -32.54 26.76 7.46
N SER A 139 -32.03 27.77 6.75
CA SER A 139 -32.12 29.20 7.12
C SER A 139 -31.62 29.51 8.53
N ILE A 140 -30.60 28.78 8.99
CA ILE A 140 -30.00 28.95 10.32
C ILE A 140 -29.05 30.15 10.26
N PRO A 141 -29.20 31.17 11.14
CA PRO A 141 -28.32 32.33 11.12
C PRO A 141 -26.86 31.95 11.40
N GLU A 142 -25.91 32.61 10.73
CA GLU A 142 -24.47 32.27 10.80
C GLU A 142 -23.93 32.21 12.24
N ARG A 143 -24.33 33.17 13.09
CA ARG A 143 -24.02 33.22 14.53
C ARG A 143 -24.52 32.02 15.35
N ASP A 144 -25.55 31.32 14.85
CA ASP A 144 -26.22 30.19 15.51
C ASP A 144 -25.72 28.84 14.93
N CYS A 145 -24.82 28.89 13.91
CA CYS A 145 -24.21 27.71 13.29
C CYS A 145 -23.01 27.16 14.07
N MET A 146 -22.20 28.06 14.67
CA MET A 146 -20.91 27.74 15.27
C MET A 146 -20.67 28.54 16.56
N PRO A 147 -20.28 27.91 17.68
CA PRO A 147 -20.10 26.46 17.88
C PRO A 147 -21.41 25.67 17.74
N ALA A 148 -21.37 24.52 17.06
CA ALA A 148 -22.56 23.74 16.77
C ALA A 148 -23.09 22.99 18.00
N ASP A 149 -24.34 23.27 18.40
CA ASP A 149 -25.04 22.57 19.48
C ASP A 149 -25.30 21.08 19.15
N ARG A 150 -25.47 20.26 20.20
CA ARG A 150 -25.85 18.84 20.12
C ARG A 150 -27.10 18.58 19.27
N LEU A 151 -28.09 19.48 19.25
CA LEU A 151 -29.31 19.37 18.45
C LEU A 151 -29.04 19.70 16.98
N LEU A 152 -28.19 20.69 16.71
CA LEU A 152 -27.79 21.08 15.37
C LEU A 152 -26.94 20.00 14.69
N LEU A 153 -25.97 19.44 15.41
CA LEU A 153 -25.18 18.29 14.96
C LEU A 153 -26.05 17.04 14.72
N ALA A 154 -27.08 16.82 15.55
CA ALA A 154 -28.05 15.75 15.34
C ALA A 154 -28.92 15.99 14.09
N ALA A 155 -29.42 17.21 13.87
CA ALA A 155 -30.21 17.55 12.68
C ALA A 155 -29.38 17.39 11.38
N PHE A 156 -28.14 17.87 11.37
CA PHE A 156 -27.20 17.71 10.24
C PHE A 156 -26.94 16.24 9.89
N VAL A 157 -26.72 15.38 10.89
CA VAL A 157 -26.55 13.94 10.64
C VAL A 157 -27.84 13.30 10.15
N ALA A 158 -29.00 13.68 10.69
CA ALA A 158 -30.29 13.15 10.27
C ALA A 158 -30.60 13.46 8.79
N ASP A 159 -30.38 14.71 8.34
CA ASP A 159 -30.47 15.14 6.93
C ASP A 159 -29.50 14.35 6.03
N ALA A 160 -28.33 13.98 6.53
CA ALA A 160 -27.35 13.17 5.81
C ALA A 160 -27.64 11.65 5.81
N VAL A 161 -28.53 11.12 6.66
CA VAL A 161 -28.81 9.66 6.70
C VAL A 161 -29.40 9.21 5.36
N GLY A 162 -28.75 8.22 4.73
CA GLY A 162 -29.24 7.66 3.47
C GLY A 162 -28.91 8.47 2.22
N THR A 163 -28.12 9.54 2.31
CA THR A 163 -27.56 10.24 1.13
C THR A 163 -26.10 9.87 0.85
N LEU A 164 -25.38 9.31 1.83
CA LEU A 164 -24.04 8.73 1.69
C LEU A 164 -23.72 7.68 2.76
N SER A 165 -22.57 7.02 2.63
CA SER A 165 -22.12 6.02 3.63
C SER A 165 -21.82 6.67 4.98
N GLY A 166 -22.16 6.00 6.08
CA GLY A 166 -21.90 6.51 7.45
C GLY A 166 -20.43 6.80 7.78
N LYS A 167 -19.47 6.23 7.02
CA LYS A 167 -18.05 6.64 7.09
C LYS A 167 -17.81 8.06 6.55
N GLY A 168 -18.51 8.46 5.50
CA GLY A 168 -18.42 9.82 4.96
C GLY A 168 -19.05 10.86 5.89
N ILE A 169 -20.19 10.53 6.51
CA ILE A 169 -20.85 11.40 7.50
C ILE A 169 -19.95 11.57 8.73
N ARG A 170 -19.33 10.48 9.22
CA ARG A 170 -18.29 10.56 10.26
C ARG A 170 -17.09 11.40 9.84
N ASN A 171 -16.66 11.35 8.58
CA ASN A 171 -15.60 12.24 8.09
C ASN A 171 -16.02 13.72 8.06
N TRP A 172 -17.30 14.03 7.79
CA TRP A 172 -17.82 15.39 7.91
C TRP A 172 -17.81 15.86 9.38
N LEU A 173 -18.32 15.04 10.30
CA LEU A 173 -18.28 15.32 11.75
C LEU A 173 -16.85 15.52 12.26
N ASN A 174 -15.86 14.78 11.75
CA ASN A 174 -14.45 14.97 12.13
C ASN A 174 -13.93 16.38 11.73
N GLY A 175 -14.44 16.97 10.65
CA GLY A 175 -14.12 18.34 10.27
C GLY A 175 -14.72 19.38 11.22
N LEU A 176 -15.94 19.14 11.71
CA LEU A 176 -16.58 19.98 12.74
C LEU A 176 -15.86 19.83 14.08
N CYS A 177 -15.54 18.60 14.49
CA CYS A 177 -14.75 18.31 15.69
C CYS A 177 -13.41 19.06 15.68
N LEU A 178 -12.73 19.08 14.53
CA LEU A 178 -11.46 19.78 14.37
C LEU A 178 -11.64 21.31 14.42
N TRP A 179 -12.72 21.86 13.87
CA TRP A 179 -13.06 23.28 14.04
C TRP A 179 -13.28 23.63 15.51
N HIS A 180 -14.07 22.83 16.24
CA HIS A 180 -14.32 23.05 17.66
C HIS A 180 -13.01 23.00 18.47
N LEU A 181 -12.14 22.04 18.18
CA LEU A 181 -10.81 21.92 18.79
C LEU A 181 -9.89 23.13 18.51
N PHE A 182 -9.91 23.68 17.30
CA PHE A 182 -9.12 24.87 16.96
C PHE A 182 -9.65 26.17 17.57
N ASN A 183 -10.92 26.22 18.00
CA ASN A 183 -11.59 27.41 18.52
C ASN A 183 -11.87 27.33 20.04
N ASP A 184 -11.22 26.42 20.77
CA ASP A 184 -11.45 26.21 22.22
C ASP A 184 -12.93 25.92 22.60
N ALA A 185 -13.72 25.39 21.65
CA ALA A 185 -15.17 25.26 21.77
C ALA A 185 -15.61 23.85 22.22
N ALA A 186 -16.68 23.78 23.03
CA ALA A 186 -17.24 22.52 23.50
C ALA A 186 -17.73 21.65 22.34
N TRP A 187 -17.33 20.37 22.30
CA TRP A 187 -17.67 19.43 21.22
C TRP A 187 -18.68 18.38 21.69
N HIS A 188 -19.93 18.52 21.24
CA HIS A 188 -21.04 17.65 21.62
C HIS A 188 -21.22 16.42 20.71
N GLY A 189 -20.17 16.02 19.99
CA GLY A 189 -20.26 15.05 18.88
C GLY A 189 -20.68 13.63 19.27
N ASP A 190 -20.58 13.25 20.53
CA ASP A 190 -20.88 11.91 21.03
C ASP A 190 -22.00 11.91 22.09
N GLU A 191 -22.73 13.02 22.20
CA GLU A 191 -23.81 13.22 23.17
C GLU A 191 -25.21 12.96 22.59
N GLY A 192 -26.16 12.69 23.51
CA GLY A 192 -27.59 12.70 23.22
C GLY A 192 -28.02 11.73 22.10
N ARG A 193 -28.62 12.26 21.04
CA ARG A 193 -29.16 11.47 19.91
C ARG A 193 -28.08 11.07 18.89
N LEU A 194 -26.91 11.70 18.93
CA LEU A 194 -25.92 11.64 17.86
C LEU A 194 -25.25 10.26 17.70
N PRO A 195 -24.97 9.47 18.76
CA PRO A 195 -24.53 8.08 18.62
C PRO A 195 -25.56 7.17 17.92
N SER A 196 -26.85 7.35 18.21
CA SER A 196 -27.94 6.60 17.55
C SER A 196 -28.07 6.97 16.08
N LEU A 197 -27.90 8.24 15.74
CA LEU A 197 -27.90 8.72 14.35
C LEU A 197 -26.65 8.26 13.57
N LYS A 198 -25.47 8.24 14.20
CA LYS A 198 -24.25 7.59 13.66
C LYS A 198 -24.51 6.11 13.34
N LYS A 199 -25.22 5.38 14.22
CA LYS A 199 -25.61 3.96 14.02
C LYS A 199 -26.66 3.78 12.91
N ALA A 200 -27.59 4.71 12.74
CA ALA A 200 -28.52 4.73 11.61
C ALA A 200 -27.78 4.98 10.29
N ALA A 201 -26.91 5.99 10.24
CA ALA A 201 -26.04 6.32 9.10
C ALA A 201 -25.17 5.14 8.63
N ASP A 202 -24.63 4.33 9.54
CA ASP A 202 -23.84 3.15 9.16
C ASP A 202 -24.67 1.96 8.64
N ARG A 203 -25.98 1.91 8.96
CA ARG A 203 -26.96 0.95 8.43
C ARG A 203 -27.53 1.42 7.08
N THR A 204 -28.24 2.54 7.05
CA THR A 204 -28.84 3.11 5.83
C THR A 204 -27.77 3.49 4.80
N GLY A 205 -26.56 3.82 5.24
CA GLY A 205 -25.41 4.07 4.39
C GLY A 205 -24.76 2.82 3.77
N VAL A 206 -25.34 1.62 3.88
CA VAL A 206 -24.81 0.38 3.26
C VAL A 206 -24.77 0.45 1.72
N PRO A 207 -25.84 0.82 0.99
CA PRO A 207 -25.81 0.88 -0.49
C PRO A 207 -24.77 1.85 -1.05
N PHE A 208 -24.37 2.86 -0.25
CA PHE A 208 -23.35 3.84 -0.60
C PHE A 208 -21.91 3.36 -0.31
N LYS A 209 -21.73 2.16 0.26
CA LYS A 209 -20.41 1.54 0.43
C LYS A 209 -20.01 0.91 -0.90
N ARG A 210 -18.94 1.41 -1.51
CA ARG A 210 -18.34 0.79 -2.70
C ARG A 210 -17.94 -0.66 -2.39
N PRO A 211 -18.09 -1.60 -3.34
CA PRO A 211 -17.65 -2.97 -3.14
C PRO A 211 -16.14 -3.03 -2.81
N PRO A 212 -15.68 -4.05 -2.07
CA PRO A 212 -14.25 -4.30 -1.93
C PRO A 212 -13.60 -4.49 -3.30
N ARG A 213 -12.38 -3.96 -3.49
CA ARG A 213 -11.64 -4.10 -4.75
C ARG A 213 -11.08 -5.50 -4.88
N GLY A 214 -11.06 -6.04 -6.10
CA GLY A 214 -10.34 -7.27 -6.41
C GLY A 214 -8.83 -7.14 -6.13
N PRO A 215 -8.14 -8.26 -5.86
CA PRO A 215 -6.68 -8.32 -5.86
C PRO A 215 -6.14 -8.17 -7.29
N ILE A 216 -4.92 -7.64 -7.43
CA ILE A 216 -4.07 -8.03 -8.59
C ILE A 216 -3.84 -9.53 -8.45
N THR A 217 -3.95 -10.30 -9.54
CA THR A 217 -3.60 -11.73 -9.54
C THR A 217 -2.32 -11.96 -10.33
N LYS A 218 -1.73 -13.16 -10.24
CA LYS A 218 -0.58 -13.55 -11.08
C LYS A 218 -0.84 -13.35 -12.59
N ALA A 219 -2.07 -13.58 -13.07
CA ALA A 219 -2.46 -13.29 -14.45
C ALA A 219 -2.37 -11.79 -14.83
N HIS A 220 -2.73 -10.88 -13.91
CA HIS A 220 -2.55 -9.44 -14.12
C HIS A 220 -1.07 -9.06 -14.22
N LEU A 221 -0.20 -9.68 -13.41
CA LEU A 221 1.24 -9.45 -13.51
C LEU A 221 1.83 -10.00 -14.82
N ARG A 222 1.42 -11.20 -15.26
CA ARG A 222 1.83 -11.77 -16.56
C ARG A 222 1.38 -10.90 -17.73
N ALA A 223 0.16 -10.37 -17.68
CA ALA A 223 -0.33 -9.40 -18.67
C ALA A 223 0.53 -8.12 -18.70
N ILE A 224 0.90 -7.56 -17.54
CA ILE A 224 1.84 -6.43 -17.47
C ILE A 224 3.19 -6.82 -18.11
N ARG A 225 3.79 -7.94 -17.68
CA ARG A 225 5.09 -8.41 -18.16
C ARG A 225 5.12 -8.59 -19.67
N ALA A 226 4.07 -9.17 -20.26
CA ALA A 226 3.94 -9.37 -21.70
C ALA A 226 3.68 -8.07 -22.49
N SER A 227 3.19 -7.00 -21.84
CA SER A 227 2.90 -5.71 -22.46
C SER A 227 4.05 -4.69 -22.43
N LEU A 228 5.23 -5.08 -21.93
CA LEU A 228 6.38 -4.20 -21.73
C LEU A 228 7.63 -4.79 -22.36
N ASP A 229 8.44 -3.96 -23.02
CA ASP A 229 9.82 -4.34 -23.32
C ASP A 229 10.64 -4.39 -22.02
N LEU A 230 11.28 -5.52 -21.76
CA LEU A 230 12.13 -5.77 -20.60
C LEU A 230 13.56 -6.17 -21.00
N THR A 231 13.94 -5.98 -22.26
CA THR A 231 15.27 -6.32 -22.78
C THR A 231 16.37 -5.64 -21.98
N SER A 232 17.30 -6.45 -21.47
CA SER A 232 18.43 -5.95 -20.70
C SER A 232 19.51 -5.41 -21.66
N GLY A 233 19.86 -4.13 -21.52
CA GLY A 233 20.92 -3.51 -22.35
C GLY A 233 22.28 -4.22 -22.26
N PHE A 234 22.49 -4.99 -21.19
CA PHE A 234 23.64 -5.88 -20.99
C PHE A 234 23.80 -6.92 -22.11
N GLY A 235 22.71 -7.43 -22.70
CA GLY A 235 22.77 -8.46 -23.74
C GLY A 235 23.42 -8.01 -25.05
N VAL A 236 23.36 -6.72 -25.38
CA VAL A 236 23.90 -6.16 -26.64
C VAL A 236 25.21 -5.41 -26.42
N GLY A 237 25.36 -4.72 -25.28
CA GLY A 237 26.54 -3.91 -24.96
C GLY A 237 27.83 -4.72 -24.84
N MET A 238 27.80 -5.88 -24.16
CA MET A 238 28.98 -6.73 -24.08
C MET A 238 29.31 -7.40 -25.41
N VAL A 239 28.32 -7.92 -26.15
CA VAL A 239 28.59 -8.59 -27.45
C VAL A 239 29.24 -7.61 -28.42
N THR A 240 28.69 -6.40 -28.58
CA THR A 240 29.27 -5.38 -29.47
C THR A 240 30.62 -4.83 -28.98
N GLY A 241 30.78 -4.62 -27.66
CA GLY A 241 32.04 -4.15 -27.07
C GLY A 241 33.18 -5.16 -27.17
N PHE A 242 32.94 -6.43 -26.83
CA PHE A 242 33.93 -7.49 -26.95
C PHE A 242 34.22 -7.84 -28.42
N TYR A 243 33.23 -7.82 -29.34
CA TYR A 243 33.55 -7.93 -30.77
C TYR A 243 34.40 -6.76 -31.26
N ARG A 244 34.17 -5.52 -30.82
CA ARG A 244 35.05 -4.39 -31.16
C ARG A 244 36.48 -4.57 -30.66
N LEU A 245 36.67 -4.91 -29.38
CA LEU A 245 38.03 -5.14 -28.85
C LEU A 245 38.71 -6.34 -29.52
N TYR A 246 38.00 -7.46 -29.68
CA TYR A 246 38.53 -8.67 -30.29
C TYR A 246 38.89 -8.48 -31.76
N VAL A 247 38.09 -7.76 -32.54
CA VAL A 247 38.43 -7.38 -33.93
C VAL A 247 39.62 -6.43 -33.95
N ILE A 248 39.72 -5.45 -33.05
CA ILE A 248 40.88 -4.54 -32.99
C ILE A 248 42.17 -5.28 -32.64
N THR A 249 42.16 -6.20 -31.67
CA THR A 249 43.36 -6.96 -31.28
C THR A 249 43.75 -8.04 -32.30
N THR A 250 42.80 -8.75 -32.90
CA THR A 250 43.08 -9.72 -33.98
C THR A 250 43.53 -9.04 -35.27
N TRP A 251 42.95 -7.91 -35.66
CA TRP A 251 43.41 -7.15 -36.82
C TRP A 251 44.82 -6.59 -36.61
N SER A 252 45.11 -6.04 -35.42
CA SER A 252 46.45 -5.53 -35.09
C SER A 252 47.52 -6.62 -35.08
N SER A 253 47.21 -7.82 -34.56
CA SER A 253 48.16 -8.94 -34.50
C SER A 253 48.35 -9.63 -35.86
N THR A 254 47.30 -9.77 -36.66
CA THR A 254 47.39 -10.38 -38.00
C THR A 254 48.17 -9.48 -38.96
N PHE A 255 47.83 -8.19 -39.02
CA PHE A 255 48.50 -7.23 -39.91
C PHE A 255 49.96 -6.95 -39.47
N GLY A 256 50.24 -6.99 -38.17
CA GLY A 256 51.61 -6.89 -37.64
C GLY A 256 52.49 -8.10 -38.00
N ALA A 257 51.93 -9.32 -37.99
CA ALA A 257 52.66 -10.53 -38.36
C ALA A 257 52.98 -10.59 -39.87
N GLU A 258 52.06 -10.13 -40.72
CA GLU A 258 52.20 -10.19 -42.17
C GLU A 258 53.28 -9.21 -42.69
N ILE A 259 53.36 -8.00 -42.12
CA ILE A 259 54.44 -7.03 -42.40
C ILE A 259 55.80 -7.55 -41.90
N GLY A 260 55.83 -8.16 -40.70
CA GLY A 260 57.06 -8.67 -40.09
C GLY A 260 57.71 -9.80 -40.90
N ASN A 261 56.93 -10.77 -41.38
CA ASN A 261 57.48 -11.95 -42.06
C ASN A 261 57.97 -11.68 -43.49
N THR A 262 57.52 -10.62 -44.17
CA THR A 262 58.10 -10.21 -45.46
C THR A 262 59.49 -9.55 -45.36
N ALA A 263 59.91 -9.11 -44.18
CA ALA A 263 61.14 -8.32 -44.00
C ALA A 263 62.43 -9.14 -43.76
N VAL A 264 62.34 -10.46 -43.60
CA VAL A 264 63.47 -11.32 -43.17
C VAL A 264 64.13 -12.09 -44.34
N SER A 265 63.56 -12.04 -45.55
CA SER A 265 63.94 -12.89 -46.69
C SER A 265 64.65 -12.18 -47.85
N SER A 266 65.50 -11.17 -47.58
CA SER A 266 66.35 -10.59 -48.64
C SER A 266 67.68 -9.99 -48.16
N SER A 267 68.77 -10.62 -48.61
CA SER A 267 70.12 -10.05 -48.86
C SER A 267 70.84 -9.23 -47.78
N LYS A 268 71.97 -9.77 -47.32
CA LYS A 268 73.17 -8.96 -47.04
C LYS A 268 73.59 -8.22 -48.32
N MET A 269 73.89 -6.92 -48.28
CA MET A 269 75.07 -6.31 -48.93
C MET A 269 75.24 -4.80 -48.65
N SER A 270 76.43 -4.30 -49.01
CA SER A 270 77.01 -2.97 -48.78
C SER A 270 76.10 -1.74 -48.99
N ALA A 271 76.44 -0.65 -48.27
CA ALA A 271 75.95 0.71 -48.50
C ALA A 271 76.41 1.32 -49.84
N GLN A 272 75.81 2.47 -50.26
CA GLN A 272 76.53 3.76 -50.48
C GLN A 272 75.67 4.91 -51.11
N THR A 273 75.43 5.99 -50.33
CA THR A 273 75.12 7.42 -50.69
C THR A 273 73.93 7.90 -51.57
N ARG A 274 73.38 9.06 -51.13
CA ARG A 274 72.79 10.21 -51.90
C ARG A 274 71.47 10.06 -52.68
N GLY A 275 70.63 11.11 -52.65
CA GLY A 275 69.79 11.49 -53.81
C GLY A 275 68.35 11.98 -53.57
N SER A 276 68.18 13.30 -53.46
CA SER A 276 67.05 14.15 -53.95
C SER A 276 65.77 13.59 -54.62
N GLU A 277 64.65 14.25 -54.28
CA GLU A 277 63.51 14.70 -55.13
C GLU A 277 62.35 13.78 -55.58
N THR A 278 61.17 14.12 -55.02
CA THR A 278 59.82 14.20 -55.62
C THR A 278 59.49 13.55 -56.98
N ARG A 279 58.50 12.64 -56.96
CA ARG A 279 57.18 12.84 -57.60
C ARG A 279 56.14 11.86 -57.06
N GLY A 280 54.86 12.22 -57.14
CA GLY A 280 53.75 11.43 -56.55
C GLY A 280 53.03 10.53 -57.56
N PHE A 281 52.32 9.53 -57.04
CA PHE A 281 51.35 8.74 -57.80
C PHE A 281 50.06 8.54 -56.98
N ARG A 282 48.90 8.48 -57.65
CA ARG A 282 47.58 8.53 -56.99
C ARG A 282 46.79 7.27 -57.31
N THR A 283 46.87 6.26 -56.45
CA THR A 283 46.14 4.98 -56.58
C THR A 283 44.99 4.89 -55.60
N THR A 284 43.76 4.95 -56.12
CA THR A 284 42.53 4.79 -55.34
C THR A 284 42.21 3.32 -55.09
N PHE A 285 42.36 2.84 -53.85
CA PHE A 285 41.92 1.51 -53.45
C PHE A 285 40.45 1.55 -53.00
N ARG A 286 39.57 0.76 -53.64
CA ARG A 286 38.18 0.57 -53.19
C ARG A 286 38.12 -0.53 -52.13
N GLY A 287 37.58 -0.22 -50.96
CA GLY A 287 37.39 -1.18 -49.86
C GLY A 287 36.27 -2.21 -50.10
N PRO A 288 36.26 -3.34 -49.36
CA PRO A 288 35.41 -4.49 -49.67
C PRO A 288 34.00 -4.39 -49.08
N VAL A 289 32.99 -4.18 -49.93
CA VAL A 289 31.57 -4.24 -49.54
C VAL A 289 30.99 -5.67 -49.68
N THR A 290 31.64 -6.54 -50.46
CA THR A 290 31.11 -7.86 -50.85
C THR A 290 31.29 -8.98 -49.82
N TYR A 291 32.25 -8.88 -48.90
CA TYR A 291 32.55 -9.99 -47.96
C TYR A 291 31.52 -10.17 -46.84
N PHE A 292 30.77 -9.11 -46.49
CA PHE A 292 29.81 -9.14 -45.39
C PHE A 292 28.56 -9.99 -45.69
N SER A 293 28.22 -10.18 -46.97
CA SER A 293 27.04 -10.96 -47.37
C SER A 293 27.27 -12.47 -47.23
N THR A 294 28.47 -12.95 -47.56
CA THR A 294 28.80 -14.39 -47.59
C THR A 294 28.86 -15.01 -46.19
N VAL A 295 29.40 -14.30 -45.19
CA VAL A 295 29.55 -14.84 -43.82
C VAL A 295 28.19 -15.03 -43.13
N LEU A 296 27.22 -14.14 -43.41
CA LEU A 296 25.84 -14.28 -42.92
C LEU A 296 25.10 -15.49 -43.49
N ALA A 297 25.48 -15.99 -44.68
CA ALA A 297 24.88 -17.17 -45.28
C ALA A 297 25.34 -18.49 -44.61
N ILE A 298 26.55 -18.52 -44.04
CA ILE A 298 27.17 -19.75 -43.49
C ILE A 298 26.56 -20.15 -42.13
N PHE A 299 26.03 -19.21 -41.35
CA PHE A 299 25.51 -19.44 -40.00
C PHE A 299 23.98 -19.65 -39.90
N GLY A 300 23.30 -19.94 -41.02
CA GLY A 300 21.96 -20.58 -41.00
C GLY A 300 20.77 -19.79 -40.44
N LEU A 301 20.94 -18.55 -39.99
CA LEU A 301 19.91 -17.72 -39.33
C LEU A 301 18.82 -17.13 -40.28
N LYS A 302 18.38 -17.90 -41.28
CA LYS A 302 17.38 -17.47 -42.29
C LYS A 302 15.99 -18.10 -42.10
N LYS A 303 15.51 -18.24 -40.86
CA LYS A 303 14.17 -18.81 -40.57
C LYS A 303 13.40 -18.21 -39.38
N PHE A 304 13.65 -16.93 -39.06
CA PHE A 304 12.91 -16.21 -38.01
C PHE A 304 12.51 -14.76 -38.39
N ALA A 305 12.66 -14.37 -39.66
CA ALA A 305 12.41 -13.01 -40.14
C ALA A 305 11.15 -12.86 -41.02
N GLU A 306 10.47 -13.96 -41.36
CA GLU A 306 9.40 -14.00 -42.37
C GLU A 306 8.11 -14.64 -41.82
N SER A 307 7.52 -14.02 -40.80
CA SER A 307 6.15 -14.32 -40.32
C SER A 307 5.35 -13.12 -39.80
N SER A 308 5.93 -11.90 -39.86
CA SER A 308 5.34 -10.68 -39.28
C SER A 308 4.95 -9.64 -40.34
N SER A 309 4.30 -10.06 -41.42
CA SER A 309 3.74 -9.16 -42.44
C SER A 309 2.48 -8.45 -41.91
N THR A 310 2.71 -7.31 -41.28
CA THR A 310 1.79 -6.26 -40.82
C THR A 310 0.33 -6.29 -41.34
N SER A 311 -0.63 -6.25 -40.42
CA SER A 311 -1.94 -5.63 -40.64
C SER A 311 -1.93 -4.20 -40.06
N PRO A 312 -2.38 -3.16 -40.79
CA PRO A 312 -2.19 -1.76 -40.39
C PRO A 312 -3.26 -1.26 -39.40
N LEU A 313 -3.01 -1.43 -38.10
CA LEU A 313 -3.78 -0.73 -37.07
C LEU A 313 -3.35 0.76 -36.96
N HIS A 314 -4.31 1.62 -36.65
CA HIS A 314 -4.18 3.08 -36.76
C HIS A 314 -3.02 3.67 -35.94
N LYS A 315 -2.20 4.51 -36.60
CA LYS A 315 -1.31 5.48 -35.93
C LYS A 315 -2.12 6.57 -35.21
N THR A 316 -2.67 6.24 -34.05
CA THR A 316 -2.86 7.27 -33.00
C THR A 316 -1.47 7.66 -32.47
N ARG A 317 -1.28 8.94 -32.10
CA ARG A 317 0.01 9.43 -31.58
C ARG A 317 0.30 8.76 -30.22
N GLY A 318 1.13 7.71 -30.25
CA GLY A 318 1.28 6.74 -29.17
C GLY A 318 2.07 7.24 -27.97
N PHE A 319 1.64 6.83 -26.77
CA PHE A 319 2.38 7.02 -25.52
C PHE A 319 3.60 6.08 -25.44
N THR A 320 4.59 6.47 -24.65
CA THR A 320 5.96 5.92 -24.47
C THR A 320 6.07 4.46 -23.96
N ARG A 321 5.36 3.51 -24.58
CA ARG A 321 5.29 2.10 -24.13
C ARG A 321 6.46 1.23 -24.60
N ASP A 322 7.01 1.53 -25.77
CA ASP A 322 7.83 0.61 -26.54
C ASP A 322 9.34 0.72 -26.24
N HIS A 323 9.72 1.18 -25.04
CA HIS A 323 11.13 1.40 -24.67
C HIS A 323 11.51 0.66 -23.37
N PRO A 324 12.60 -0.14 -23.35
CA PRO A 324 12.98 -0.94 -22.17
C PRO A 324 13.29 -0.14 -20.90
N TYR A 325 13.70 1.13 -20.99
CA TYR A 325 13.87 2.00 -19.83
C TYR A 325 12.55 2.16 -19.04
N PHE A 326 11.46 2.48 -19.74
CA PHE A 326 10.12 2.62 -19.14
C PHE A 326 9.55 1.27 -18.71
N GLY A 327 9.73 0.22 -19.52
CA GLY A 327 9.24 -1.12 -19.22
C GLY A 327 9.88 -1.72 -17.97
N ALA A 328 11.22 -1.68 -17.86
CA ALA A 328 11.94 -2.20 -16.70
C ALA A 328 11.55 -1.47 -15.40
N ALA A 329 11.43 -0.13 -15.42
CA ALA A 329 11.00 0.66 -14.28
C ALA A 329 9.55 0.36 -13.85
N THR A 330 8.64 0.25 -14.82
CA THR A 330 7.23 -0.07 -14.59
C THR A 330 7.08 -1.48 -14.02
N TRP A 331 7.78 -2.47 -14.57
CA TRP A 331 7.75 -3.86 -14.10
C TRP A 331 8.35 -4.02 -12.71
N SER A 332 9.50 -3.38 -12.45
CA SER A 332 10.12 -3.34 -11.13
C SER A 332 9.19 -2.74 -10.07
N ASN A 333 8.57 -1.60 -10.34
CA ASN A 333 7.59 -1.01 -9.42
C ASN A 333 6.33 -1.88 -9.24
N ALA A 334 5.83 -2.54 -10.30
CA ALA A 334 4.66 -3.43 -10.22
C ALA A 334 4.93 -4.63 -9.30
N THR A 335 6.05 -5.33 -9.51
CA THR A 335 6.47 -6.47 -8.68
C THR A 335 6.81 -6.05 -7.25
N ALA A 336 7.41 -4.87 -7.03
CA ALA A 336 7.70 -4.34 -5.69
C ALA A 336 6.43 -3.94 -4.91
N CYS A 337 5.45 -3.30 -5.56
CA CYS A 337 4.13 -3.03 -4.97
C CYS A 337 3.40 -4.32 -4.59
N PHE A 338 3.60 -5.39 -5.37
CA PHE A 338 2.96 -6.68 -5.17
C PHE A 338 3.65 -7.49 -4.06
N TRP A 339 4.81 -8.07 -4.33
CA TRP A 339 5.49 -9.00 -3.43
C TRP A 339 5.94 -8.32 -2.13
N GLY A 340 6.40 -7.07 -2.18
CA GLY A 340 6.72 -6.28 -0.98
C GLY A 340 5.48 -5.76 -0.21
N CYS A 341 4.27 -6.05 -0.68
CA CYS A 341 3.00 -5.58 -0.10
C CYS A 341 2.93 -4.05 0.12
N ARG A 342 3.55 -3.26 -0.76
CA ARG A 342 3.65 -1.80 -0.63
C ARG A 342 2.52 -1.06 -1.32
N ARG A 343 2.15 0.10 -0.78
CA ARG A 343 1.13 0.97 -1.39
C ARG A 343 1.81 1.69 -2.55
N LEU A 344 1.15 1.76 -3.71
CA LEU A 344 1.77 2.39 -4.89
C LEU A 344 2.30 3.82 -4.64
N GLY A 345 1.66 4.59 -3.74
CA GLY A 345 2.12 5.92 -3.34
C GLY A 345 3.25 5.97 -2.31
N GLU A 346 3.87 4.85 -1.97
CA GLU A 346 5.10 4.75 -1.18
C GLU A 346 6.33 4.53 -2.10
N LEU A 347 6.11 4.05 -3.34
CA LEU A 347 7.17 3.74 -4.30
C LEU A 347 7.21 4.70 -5.51
N VAL A 348 6.07 5.28 -5.93
CA VAL A 348 6.02 6.23 -7.05
C VAL A 348 5.36 7.57 -6.70
N ILE A 349 5.99 8.63 -7.21
CA ILE A 349 5.66 10.04 -6.98
C ILE A 349 4.30 10.40 -7.58
N SER A 350 3.57 11.29 -6.89
CA SER A 350 2.21 11.69 -7.32
C SER A 350 2.19 12.74 -8.44
N SER A 351 3.20 13.61 -8.52
CA SER A 351 3.44 14.59 -9.59
C SER A 351 4.92 15.01 -9.54
N PRO A 352 5.63 15.27 -10.66
CA PRO A 352 7.01 15.77 -10.63
C PRO A 352 7.15 17.07 -9.80
N SER A 353 6.15 17.94 -9.88
CA SER A 353 6.04 19.18 -9.08
C SER A 353 5.75 18.98 -7.58
N LYS A 354 5.66 17.74 -7.11
CA LYS A 354 5.47 17.37 -5.70
C LYS A 354 6.55 16.43 -5.18
N PHE A 355 7.68 16.34 -5.88
CA PHE A 355 8.84 15.56 -5.45
C PHE A 355 9.53 16.22 -4.25
N SER A 356 9.88 15.45 -3.22
CA SER A 356 10.74 15.89 -2.11
C SER A 356 11.66 14.76 -1.64
N LEU A 357 12.93 15.08 -1.35
CA LEU A 357 13.91 14.14 -0.78
C LEU A 357 13.51 13.62 0.61
N GLU A 358 12.65 14.33 1.34
CA GLU A 358 12.12 13.93 2.66
C GLU A 358 10.95 12.93 2.58
N HIS A 359 10.38 12.73 1.38
CA HIS A 359 9.16 11.93 1.17
C HIS A 359 9.35 10.81 0.14
N ASP A 360 10.09 11.09 -0.93
CA ASP A 360 10.16 10.23 -2.10
C ASP A 360 11.52 9.53 -2.21
N THR A 361 11.48 8.21 -2.29
CA THR A 361 12.69 7.38 -2.25
C THR A 361 13.51 7.54 -3.54
N THR A 362 14.80 7.88 -3.40
CA THR A 362 15.72 8.13 -4.52
C THR A 362 16.69 6.97 -4.77
N ARG A 363 17.48 7.09 -5.83
CA ARG A 363 18.58 6.18 -6.18
C ARG A 363 19.77 6.24 -5.22
N ASN A 364 19.76 7.19 -4.26
CA ASN A 364 20.67 7.22 -3.11
C ASN A 364 20.20 6.37 -1.93
N THR A 365 19.04 5.70 -2.00
CA THR A 365 18.54 4.92 -0.87
C THR A 365 19.43 3.71 -0.55
N CYS A 366 19.59 3.41 0.73
CA CYS A 366 20.30 2.21 1.16
C CYS A 366 19.61 0.98 0.56
N THR A 367 20.37 0.23 -0.23
CA THR A 367 19.91 -0.94 -0.98
C THR A 367 20.90 -2.07 -0.75
N SER A 368 20.45 -3.17 -0.15
CA SER A 368 21.25 -4.37 0.09
C SER A 368 20.77 -5.54 -0.75
N PHE A 369 21.73 -6.40 -1.10
CA PHE A 369 21.52 -7.66 -1.80
C PHE A 369 22.10 -8.77 -0.92
N SER A 370 21.33 -9.82 -0.67
CA SER A 370 21.75 -10.98 0.13
C SER A 370 21.15 -12.26 -0.44
N CYS A 371 21.53 -13.40 0.12
CA CYS A 371 20.92 -14.70 -0.17
C CYS A 371 20.56 -15.38 1.16
N VAL A 372 19.35 -15.94 1.22
CA VAL A 372 18.79 -16.61 2.40
C VAL A 372 18.16 -17.91 1.94
N ASN A 373 18.57 -19.05 2.50
CA ASN A 373 18.09 -20.38 2.15
C ASN A 373 18.16 -20.68 0.62
N ALA A 374 19.22 -20.21 -0.05
CA ALA A 374 19.40 -20.25 -1.52
C ALA A 374 18.43 -19.40 -2.36
N HIS A 375 17.60 -18.55 -1.74
CA HIS A 375 16.85 -17.49 -2.43
C HIS A 375 17.59 -16.15 -2.33
N ASP A 376 17.84 -15.50 -3.47
CA ASP A 376 18.30 -14.11 -3.47
C ASP A 376 17.20 -13.18 -2.92
N VAL A 377 17.63 -12.20 -2.13
CA VAL A 377 16.82 -11.17 -1.48
C VAL A 377 17.39 -9.78 -1.81
N VAL A 378 16.48 -8.83 -2.01
CA VAL A 378 16.78 -7.39 -2.08
C VAL A 378 16.06 -6.71 -0.93
N SER A 379 16.73 -5.80 -0.23
CA SER A 379 16.08 -4.84 0.66
C SER A 379 16.46 -3.43 0.24
N PHE A 380 15.49 -2.51 0.16
CA PHE A 380 15.76 -1.09 -0.02
C PHE A 380 14.90 -0.24 0.92
N HIS A 381 15.49 0.80 1.51
CA HIS A 381 14.76 1.65 2.44
C HIS A 381 13.77 2.57 1.70
N ILE A 382 12.49 2.58 2.11
CA ILE A 382 11.51 3.59 1.68
C ILE A 382 11.57 4.74 2.69
N VAL A 383 11.97 5.94 2.27
CA VAL A 383 12.23 7.08 3.20
C VAL A 383 10.99 7.58 3.94
N TRP A 384 9.78 7.34 3.42
CA TRP A 384 8.53 7.77 4.06
C TRP A 384 7.42 6.72 3.95
N THR A 385 6.65 6.53 5.03
CA THR A 385 5.34 5.86 4.94
C THR A 385 4.25 6.61 5.71
N LYS A 386 2.99 6.32 5.36
CA LYS A 386 1.82 6.91 6.04
C LYS A 386 1.78 6.66 7.57
N THR A 387 2.46 5.62 8.05
CA THR A 387 2.38 5.14 9.44
C THR A 387 3.65 5.34 10.26
N THR A 388 4.81 5.40 9.60
CA THR A 388 6.13 5.64 10.24
C THR A 388 6.69 7.03 9.93
N THR A 389 6.05 7.79 9.04
CA THR A 389 6.53 9.07 8.50
C THR A 389 8.00 8.97 8.09
N ILE A 390 8.86 9.89 8.55
CA ILE A 390 10.28 10.01 8.19
C ILE A 390 11.18 8.89 8.74
N LEU A 391 10.66 7.99 9.58
CA LEU A 391 11.36 6.76 9.97
C LEU A 391 11.35 5.72 8.83
N GLY A 392 10.52 5.92 7.80
CA GLY A 392 10.51 5.07 6.62
C GLY A 392 10.11 3.62 6.91
N ALA A 393 10.41 2.71 5.97
CA ALA A 393 10.33 1.26 6.16
C ALA A 393 11.02 0.51 5.02
N ASP A 394 11.69 -0.59 5.32
CA ASP A 394 12.43 -1.36 4.30
C ASP A 394 11.51 -2.21 3.42
N CYS A 395 11.62 -2.07 2.11
CA CYS A 395 10.96 -2.90 1.12
C CYS A 395 11.81 -4.14 0.83
N VAL A 396 11.46 -5.25 1.45
CA VAL A 396 12.09 -6.56 1.21
C VAL A 396 11.42 -7.27 0.04
N LEU A 397 12.20 -7.83 -0.86
CA LEU A 397 11.78 -8.57 -2.05
C LEU A 397 12.59 -9.86 -2.15
N THR A 398 11.91 -11.01 -2.27
CA THR A 398 12.55 -12.34 -2.35
C THR A 398 12.32 -12.96 -3.71
N THR A 399 13.28 -13.78 -4.16
CA THR A 399 13.20 -14.51 -5.44
C THR A 399 12.10 -15.56 -5.44
N THR A 400 11.16 -15.44 -6.37
CA THR A 400 10.14 -16.46 -6.67
C THR A 400 10.72 -17.61 -7.49
N MET A 401 10.14 -18.80 -7.36
CA MET A 401 10.63 -20.05 -7.96
C MET A 401 9.49 -20.79 -8.69
N GLY A 402 9.83 -21.86 -9.41
CA GLY A 402 8.86 -22.68 -10.16
C GLY A 402 8.09 -21.85 -11.19
N ASP A 403 6.79 -22.13 -11.30
CA ASP A 403 5.86 -21.46 -12.23
C ASP A 403 5.88 -19.93 -12.14
N ASP A 404 6.26 -19.36 -10.98
CA ASP A 404 6.28 -17.93 -10.72
C ASP A 404 7.67 -17.29 -10.88
N ALA A 405 8.67 -18.01 -11.40
CA ALA A 405 9.98 -17.46 -11.70
C ALA A 405 9.92 -16.27 -12.69
N ASP A 406 8.93 -16.24 -13.60
CA ASP A 406 8.67 -15.12 -14.49
C ASP A 406 8.15 -13.86 -13.75
N LEU A 407 7.63 -14.01 -12.53
CA LEU A 407 7.12 -12.94 -11.68
C LEU A 407 8.15 -12.39 -10.68
N CYS A 408 9.41 -12.81 -10.79
CA CYS A 408 10.46 -12.54 -9.80
C CYS A 408 10.75 -11.04 -9.58
N PRO A 409 10.52 -10.50 -8.36
CA PRO A 409 10.74 -9.09 -8.06
C PRO A 409 12.24 -8.75 -7.98
N VAL A 410 13.08 -9.68 -7.54
CA VAL A 410 14.53 -9.50 -7.44
C VAL A 410 15.16 -9.35 -8.82
N TRP A 411 14.74 -10.20 -9.78
CA TRP A 411 15.13 -10.05 -11.19
C TRP A 411 14.61 -8.72 -11.77
N ALA A 412 13.34 -8.38 -11.53
CA ALA A 412 12.74 -7.15 -12.04
C ALA A 412 13.48 -5.89 -11.53
N PHE A 413 13.84 -5.86 -10.24
CA PHE A 413 14.58 -4.76 -9.62
C PHE A 413 16.03 -4.68 -10.13
N ARG A 414 16.75 -5.80 -10.22
CA ARG A 414 18.09 -5.83 -10.81
C ARG A 414 18.09 -5.39 -12.28
N ASN A 415 17.12 -5.86 -13.08
CA ASN A 415 16.98 -5.45 -14.48
C ASN A 415 16.71 -3.94 -14.60
N HIS A 416 15.85 -3.38 -13.74
CA HIS A 416 15.63 -1.94 -13.67
C HIS A 416 16.90 -1.15 -13.34
N LEU A 417 17.67 -1.54 -12.32
CA LEU A 417 18.93 -0.85 -11.98
C LEU A 417 19.98 -0.97 -13.11
N ALA A 418 19.99 -2.09 -13.83
CA ALA A 418 20.92 -2.38 -14.93
C ALA A 418 20.56 -1.67 -16.25
N VAL A 419 19.26 -1.55 -16.56
CA VAL A 419 18.74 -0.85 -17.74
C VAL A 419 18.71 0.66 -17.51
N ASN A 420 18.15 1.10 -16.37
CA ASN A 420 18.19 2.48 -15.89
C ASN A 420 19.43 2.69 -14.99
N HIS A 421 20.62 2.43 -15.56
CA HIS A 421 21.92 2.63 -14.92
C HIS A 421 22.36 4.11 -14.84
N SER A 422 23.31 4.40 -13.95
CA SER A 422 23.97 5.70 -13.78
C SER A 422 23.10 6.97 -13.65
N PRO A 423 21.99 6.98 -12.88
CA PRO A 423 21.27 8.21 -12.57
C PRO A 423 22.01 9.10 -11.54
N PRO A 424 21.76 10.42 -11.53
CA PRO A 424 22.07 11.29 -10.39
C PRO A 424 21.45 10.77 -9.08
N THR A 425 22.11 10.96 -7.95
CA THR A 425 21.70 10.42 -6.63
C THR A 425 20.32 10.92 -6.17
N SER A 426 19.95 12.15 -6.52
CA SER A 426 18.63 12.75 -6.26
C SER A 426 17.49 12.19 -7.14
N THR A 427 17.78 11.36 -8.13
CA THR A 427 16.78 10.80 -9.04
C THR A 427 15.86 9.82 -8.29
N PRO A 428 14.53 9.82 -8.50
CA PRO A 428 13.62 8.86 -7.88
C PRO A 428 13.96 7.40 -8.20
N LEU A 429 13.75 6.49 -7.25
CA LEU A 429 14.17 5.08 -7.33
C LEU A 429 13.68 4.37 -8.60
N PHE A 430 12.40 4.57 -8.96
CA PHE A 430 11.77 4.00 -10.15
C PHE A 430 11.68 4.97 -11.34
N ALA A 431 12.52 6.02 -11.40
CA ALA A 431 12.66 6.84 -12.59
C ALA A 431 13.33 6.07 -13.74
N TYR A 432 13.00 6.42 -14.97
CA TYR A 432 13.53 5.81 -16.18
C TYR A 432 14.23 6.85 -17.06
N ARG A 433 15.15 6.40 -17.93
CA ARG A 433 15.75 7.27 -18.95
C ARG A 433 14.83 7.41 -20.16
N GLU A 434 14.73 8.62 -20.69
CA GLU A 434 14.04 8.93 -21.95
C GLU A 434 14.92 9.90 -22.74
N HIS A 435 15.45 9.45 -23.88
CA HIS A 435 16.55 10.12 -24.57
C HIS A 435 17.71 10.39 -23.57
N ASP A 436 18.22 11.62 -23.50
CA ASP A 436 19.28 12.02 -22.56
C ASP A 436 18.73 12.55 -21.20
N SER A 437 17.44 12.37 -20.92
CA SER A 437 16.76 12.90 -19.72
C SER A 437 16.26 11.82 -18.77
N TRP A 438 16.11 12.17 -17.49
CA TRP A 438 15.55 11.32 -16.45
C TRP A 438 14.08 11.64 -16.18
N CYS A 439 13.19 10.72 -16.57
CA CYS A 439 11.75 10.85 -16.44
C CYS A 439 11.20 10.15 -15.19
N VAL A 440 10.33 10.85 -14.45
CA VAL A 440 9.70 10.33 -13.23
C VAL A 440 8.58 9.35 -13.61
N LEU A 441 8.66 8.10 -13.15
CA LEU A 441 7.51 7.19 -13.17
C LEU A 441 6.44 7.69 -12.20
N THR A 442 5.49 8.47 -12.72
CA THR A 442 4.39 8.98 -11.89
C THR A 442 3.34 7.91 -11.62
N LYS A 443 2.68 8.02 -10.48
CA LYS A 443 1.54 7.20 -10.07
C LYS A 443 0.38 7.22 -11.06
N ASP A 444 0.23 8.31 -11.83
CA ASP A 444 -0.79 8.41 -12.88
C ASP A 444 -0.36 7.65 -14.15
N LEU A 445 0.88 7.87 -14.64
CA LEU A 445 1.44 7.15 -15.78
C LEU A 445 1.44 5.64 -15.57
N PHE A 446 1.91 5.19 -14.41
CA PHE A 446 1.88 3.77 -14.04
C PHE A 446 0.46 3.20 -14.11
N ARG A 447 -0.53 3.89 -13.51
CA ARG A 447 -1.94 3.45 -13.53
C ARG A 447 -2.54 3.43 -14.94
N ARG A 448 -2.37 4.49 -15.73
CA ARG A 448 -2.89 4.55 -17.11
C ARG A 448 -2.29 3.47 -18.00
N THR A 449 -1.04 3.10 -17.75
CA THR A 449 -0.38 2.00 -18.46
C THR A 449 -0.98 0.66 -18.05
N THR A 450 -0.94 0.30 -16.77
CA THR A 450 -1.39 -1.03 -16.31
C THR A 450 -2.90 -1.23 -16.48
N SER A 451 -3.73 -0.20 -16.27
CA SER A 451 -5.18 -0.27 -16.52
C SER A 451 -5.51 -0.50 -18.00
N ALA A 452 -4.72 0.03 -18.92
CA ALA A 452 -4.91 -0.22 -20.34
C ALA A 452 -4.51 -1.66 -20.71
N THR A 453 -3.41 -2.18 -20.15
CA THR A 453 -3.02 -3.59 -20.30
C THR A 453 -4.13 -4.52 -19.79
N PHE A 454 -4.71 -4.26 -18.61
CA PHE A 454 -5.79 -5.08 -18.06
C PHE A 454 -7.03 -5.06 -18.97
N GLY A 455 -7.43 -3.90 -19.48
CA GLY A 455 -8.53 -3.78 -20.43
C GLY A 455 -8.30 -4.54 -21.74
N THR A 456 -7.08 -4.50 -22.28
CA THR A 456 -6.70 -5.30 -23.47
C THR A 456 -6.70 -6.80 -23.20
N ALA A 457 -6.37 -7.22 -21.97
CA ALA A 457 -6.36 -8.62 -21.54
C ALA A 457 -7.71 -9.14 -21.01
N GLY A 458 -8.79 -8.33 -21.03
CA GLY A 458 -10.10 -8.71 -20.50
C GLY A 458 -10.18 -8.84 -18.97
N LEU A 459 -9.22 -8.27 -18.23
CA LEU A 459 -9.10 -8.39 -16.77
C LEU A 459 -9.79 -7.23 -16.02
N GLU A 460 -10.10 -7.43 -14.73
CA GLU A 460 -10.69 -6.39 -13.87
C GLU A 460 -9.77 -5.15 -13.81
N ASN A 461 -10.33 -3.94 -13.98
CA ASN A 461 -9.55 -2.71 -13.89
C ASN A 461 -9.23 -2.34 -12.43
N VAL A 462 -8.18 -2.99 -11.91
CA VAL A 462 -7.72 -2.86 -10.52
C VAL A 462 -6.74 -1.70 -10.31
N PHE A 463 -6.65 -1.21 -9.07
CA PHE A 463 -5.95 0.04 -8.73
C PHE A 463 -4.67 -0.18 -7.90
N GLY A 464 -3.85 0.87 -7.71
CA GLY A 464 -2.61 0.86 -6.90
C GLY A 464 -2.74 0.51 -5.40
N HIS A 465 -3.88 -0.01 -4.96
CA HIS A 465 -4.09 -0.65 -3.67
C HIS A 465 -4.25 -2.18 -3.80
N SER A 466 -4.80 -2.64 -4.94
CA SER A 466 -5.00 -4.04 -5.29
C SER A 466 -3.70 -4.82 -5.47
N TYR A 467 -2.57 -4.16 -5.73
CA TYR A 467 -1.23 -4.77 -5.69
C TYR A 467 -0.91 -5.32 -4.30
N ARG A 468 -1.07 -4.49 -3.26
CA ARG A 468 -0.87 -4.87 -1.85
C ARG A 468 -1.89 -5.92 -1.38
N ILE A 469 -3.12 -5.87 -1.88
CA ILE A 469 -4.12 -6.94 -1.63
C ILE A 469 -3.65 -8.23 -2.29
N GLY A 470 -3.29 -8.20 -3.58
CA GLY A 470 -2.83 -9.34 -4.35
C GLY A 470 -1.62 -10.04 -3.75
N GLY A 471 -0.56 -9.30 -3.44
CA GLY A 471 0.61 -9.85 -2.76
C GLY A 471 0.29 -10.49 -1.41
N SER A 472 -0.64 -9.90 -0.63
CA SER A 472 -1.10 -10.52 0.63
C SER A 472 -1.83 -11.84 0.37
N VAL A 473 -2.65 -11.91 -0.68
CA VAL A 473 -3.41 -13.11 -1.06
C VAL A 473 -2.48 -14.21 -1.56
N GLU A 474 -1.60 -13.94 -2.54
CA GLU A 474 -0.67 -14.96 -3.05
C GLU A 474 0.31 -15.44 -1.96
N LEU A 475 0.77 -14.57 -1.05
CA LEU A 475 1.63 -14.99 0.08
C LEU A 475 0.86 -15.84 1.11
N LEU A 476 -0.43 -15.57 1.36
CA LEU A 476 -1.28 -16.43 2.20
C LEU A 476 -1.55 -17.79 1.53
N LEU A 477 -1.78 -17.82 0.21
CA LEU A 477 -1.97 -19.06 -0.57
C LEU A 477 -0.67 -19.88 -0.66
N ALA A 478 0.48 -19.22 -0.79
CA ALA A 478 1.82 -19.82 -0.68
C ALA A 478 2.19 -20.24 0.76
N GLY A 479 1.31 -19.98 1.73
CA GLY A 479 1.45 -20.48 3.10
C GLY A 479 2.36 -19.67 4.02
N VAL A 480 2.75 -18.44 3.65
CA VAL A 480 3.53 -17.54 4.50
C VAL A 480 2.67 -17.05 5.67
N GLU A 481 3.23 -17.07 6.88
CA GLU A 481 2.45 -16.77 8.07
C GLU A 481 1.92 -15.31 8.11
N PRO A 482 0.68 -15.09 8.61
CA PRO A 482 0.04 -13.78 8.67
C PRO A 482 0.91 -12.67 9.26
N GLU A 483 1.67 -12.96 10.31
CA GLU A 483 2.53 -11.98 10.98
C GLU A 483 3.73 -11.55 10.13
N VAL A 484 4.29 -12.47 9.33
CA VAL A 484 5.39 -12.17 8.40
C VAL A 484 4.88 -11.24 7.30
N ILE A 485 3.69 -11.51 6.74
CA ILE A 485 3.05 -10.63 5.74
C ILE A 485 2.72 -9.27 6.36
N MET A 486 2.24 -9.24 7.61
CA MET A 486 2.01 -8.00 8.36
C MET A 486 3.28 -7.16 8.52
N LYS A 487 4.42 -7.77 8.88
CA LYS A 487 5.72 -7.07 8.92
C LYS A 487 6.13 -6.59 7.53
N LEU A 488 6.07 -7.46 6.52
CA LEU A 488 6.51 -7.21 5.15
C LEU A 488 5.85 -5.98 4.51
N GLY A 489 4.54 -5.79 4.69
CA GLY A 489 3.84 -4.59 4.20
C GLY A 489 3.74 -3.45 5.21
N GLY A 490 4.25 -3.57 6.44
CA GLY A 490 4.11 -2.55 7.48
C GLY A 490 2.65 -2.37 7.94
N TRP A 491 2.02 -3.45 8.41
CA TRP A 491 0.80 -3.42 9.21
C TRP A 491 1.15 -3.55 10.70
N THR A 492 0.64 -2.64 11.53
CA THR A 492 0.81 -2.65 12.99
C THR A 492 -0.47 -3.04 13.75
N SER A 493 -1.52 -3.46 13.03
CA SER A 493 -2.83 -3.79 13.64
C SER A 493 -3.67 -4.70 12.74
N LEU A 494 -4.76 -5.22 13.31
CA LEU A 494 -5.75 -6.10 12.65
C LEU A 494 -6.44 -5.49 11.40
N CYS A 495 -6.11 -4.25 11.00
CA CYS A 495 -6.41 -3.75 9.67
C CYS A 495 -5.73 -4.55 8.53
N PHE A 496 -4.89 -5.53 8.83
CA PHE A 496 -4.48 -6.59 7.89
C PHE A 496 -5.65 -7.48 7.43
N LEU A 497 -6.62 -7.77 8.30
CA LEU A 497 -7.72 -8.70 7.99
C LEU A 497 -8.59 -8.23 6.80
N ILE A 498 -8.67 -6.92 6.53
CA ILE A 498 -9.37 -6.41 5.33
C ILE A 498 -8.61 -6.63 4.00
N TYR A 499 -7.43 -7.24 4.03
CA TYR A 499 -6.66 -7.66 2.86
C TYR A 499 -6.79 -9.17 2.59
N TRP A 500 -7.38 -9.94 3.52
CA TRP A 500 -7.77 -11.33 3.27
C TRP A 500 -8.96 -11.32 2.31
N ARG A 501 -8.66 -11.41 1.02
CA ARG A 501 -9.62 -11.61 -0.08
C ARG A 501 -9.46 -13.05 -0.57
N ARG A 502 -10.52 -13.59 -1.18
CA ARG A 502 -10.59 -15.00 -1.55
C ARG A 502 -10.49 -15.93 -0.34
N LEU A 503 -11.28 -15.64 0.70
CA LEU A 503 -11.34 -16.47 1.93
C LEU A 503 -11.81 -17.90 1.61
N GLU A 504 -12.69 -18.02 0.63
CA GLU A 504 -13.17 -19.26 0.02
C GLU A 504 -12.06 -20.10 -0.66
N GLN A 505 -10.84 -19.57 -0.79
CA GLN A 505 -9.66 -20.29 -1.28
C GLN A 505 -8.57 -20.39 -0.20
N ILE A 506 -8.27 -19.27 0.48
CA ILE A 506 -7.26 -19.22 1.55
C ILE A 506 -7.63 -20.15 2.71
N LEU A 507 -8.88 -20.15 3.16
CA LEU A 507 -9.27 -20.93 4.34
C LEU A 507 -9.23 -22.44 4.06
N PRO A 508 -9.84 -23.00 2.99
CA PRO A 508 -9.70 -24.42 2.68
C PRO A 508 -8.24 -24.84 2.51
N GLN A 509 -7.45 -24.14 1.68
CA GLN A 509 -6.06 -24.51 1.39
C GLN A 509 -5.17 -24.50 2.64
N ARG A 510 -5.36 -23.53 3.56
CA ARG A 510 -4.57 -23.46 4.81
C ARG A 510 -5.04 -24.47 5.86
N ILE A 511 -6.32 -24.80 5.89
CA ILE A 511 -6.86 -25.86 6.77
C ILE A 511 -6.37 -27.23 6.32
N THR A 512 -6.49 -27.57 5.03
CA THR A 512 -6.05 -28.87 4.50
C THR A 512 -4.53 -29.03 4.56
N ALA A 513 -3.75 -27.98 4.27
CA ALA A 513 -2.29 -28.02 4.44
C ALA A 513 -1.87 -28.23 5.90
N ALA A 514 -2.55 -27.61 6.87
CA ALA A 514 -2.28 -27.83 8.29
C ALA A 514 -2.65 -29.25 8.75
N TRP A 515 -3.72 -29.83 8.20
CA TRP A 515 -4.07 -31.24 8.43
C TRP A 515 -3.03 -32.19 7.81
N ALA A 516 -2.65 -31.98 6.54
CA ALA A 516 -1.63 -32.77 5.86
C ALA A 516 -0.28 -32.76 6.61
N ALA A 517 0.18 -31.59 7.06
CA ALA A 517 1.40 -31.48 7.87
C ALA A 517 1.31 -32.21 9.21
N ARG A 518 0.12 -32.21 9.86
CA ARG A 518 -0.12 -32.97 11.09
C ARG A 518 -0.14 -34.49 10.84
N ILE A 519 -0.68 -34.94 9.69
CA ILE A 519 -0.68 -36.35 9.31
C ILE A 519 0.73 -36.81 8.94
N GLN A 520 1.51 -36.01 8.20
CA GLN A 520 2.94 -36.24 7.94
C GLN A 520 3.72 -36.42 9.24
N ALA A 521 3.57 -35.49 10.20
CA ALA A 521 4.24 -35.56 11.50
C ALA A 521 3.84 -36.81 12.29
N PHE A 522 2.57 -37.22 12.24
CA PHE A 522 2.12 -38.48 12.83
C PHE A 522 2.76 -39.69 12.15
N ALA A 523 2.72 -39.75 10.82
CA ALA A 523 3.25 -40.88 10.04
C ALA A 523 4.75 -41.06 10.25
N SER A 524 5.53 -39.97 10.19
CA SER A 524 6.98 -40.00 10.46
C SER A 524 7.33 -40.39 11.90
N THR A 525 6.47 -40.08 12.87
CA THR A 525 6.65 -40.51 14.28
C THR A 525 6.41 -42.02 14.46
N HIS A 526 5.60 -42.65 13.60
CA HIS A 526 5.21 -44.06 13.70
C HIS A 526 5.82 -44.93 12.59
N ASN A 527 6.84 -44.43 11.87
CA ASN A 527 7.48 -45.09 10.72
C ASN A 527 6.50 -45.55 9.62
N HIS A 528 5.37 -44.86 9.45
CA HIS A 528 4.46 -45.10 8.33
C HIS A 528 4.92 -44.33 7.09
N SER A 529 4.98 -45.01 5.94
CA SER A 529 5.15 -44.34 4.66
C SER A 529 3.90 -43.50 4.35
N TYR A 530 4.09 -42.23 4.01
CA TYR A 530 3.01 -41.31 3.68
C TYR A 530 3.35 -40.55 2.41
N ASP A 531 2.71 -40.94 1.30
CA ASP A 531 2.78 -40.22 0.04
C ASP A 531 1.65 -39.19 -0.03
N THR A 532 1.99 -37.92 -0.18
CA THR A 532 1.03 -36.83 -0.34
C THR A 532 0.31 -36.85 -1.69
N LEU A 533 0.88 -37.49 -2.72
CA LEU A 533 0.30 -37.55 -4.07
C LEU A 533 -0.94 -38.46 -4.15
N ALA A 534 -1.19 -39.28 -3.12
CA ALA A 534 -2.38 -40.11 -3.00
C ALA A 534 -3.61 -39.36 -2.44
N LEU A 535 -3.49 -38.07 -2.10
CA LEU A 535 -4.58 -37.22 -1.59
C LEU A 535 -4.95 -36.10 -2.56
N ASN A 536 -5.14 -36.44 -3.83
CA ASN A 536 -5.85 -35.58 -4.77
C ASN A 536 -7.33 -35.48 -4.33
N PHE A 537 -7.73 -34.34 -3.80
CA PHE A 537 -9.14 -33.96 -3.60
C PHE A 537 -9.74 -33.40 -4.90
N GLU A 538 -9.44 -34.04 -6.03
CA GLU A 538 -10.01 -33.78 -7.36
C GLU A 538 -10.76 -35.03 -7.83
N ASP A 539 -11.90 -35.32 -7.18
CA ASP A 539 -13.03 -36.12 -7.70
C ASP A 539 -14.14 -36.21 -6.62
N ASP A 540 -15.03 -35.21 -6.58
CA ASP A 540 -16.45 -35.24 -6.14
C ASP A 540 -17.09 -33.82 -6.18
#